data_AF-A0A6I9NII3-F1
#
_entry.id   AF-A0A6I9NII3-F1
#
_cell.length_a   1.000
_cell.length_b   1.000
_cell.length_c   1.000
_cell.angle_alpha   90.00
_cell.angle_beta   90.00
_cell.angle_gamma   90.00
#
_symmetry.space_group_name_H-M   'P 1'
#
loop_
_entity.id
_entity.type
_entity.pdbx_description
1 polymer ?
#
loop_
_entity_poly.entity_id
_entity_poly.type
_entity_poly.pdbx_seq_one_letter_code
_entity_poly.pdbx_strand_id
1 'polypeptide(L)' 'MRSCPVLPVFPVLPVLMLLLLRLCSGTSFPSNIHIGGLFPSASHEYEVFRFALAQQQDIPKLVPQVDMVDTGSSFAMTYA' A
#
# COMPACT_ATOMS: atom_id res chain seq x y z
N MET A 1 47.76 30.19 29.28
CA MET A 1 47.02 28.99 28.84
C MET A 1 45.66 29.44 28.32
N ARG A 2 45.44 29.44 27.00
CA ARG A 2 44.13 29.78 26.40
C ARG A 2 43.37 28.47 26.21
N SER A 3 42.41 28.21 27.09
CA SER A 3 41.51 27.07 26.96
C SER A 3 40.57 27.33 25.80
N CYS A 4 40.70 26.55 24.72
CA CYS A 4 39.74 26.51 23.63
C CYS A 4 38.40 25.98 24.17
N PRO A 5 37.25 26.58 23.82
CA PRO A 5 35.97 25.95 24.11
C PRO A 5 35.82 24.76 23.17
N VAL A 6 35.85 23.56 23.73
CA VAL A 6 35.51 22.34 22.99
C VAL A 6 34.02 22.44 22.70
N LEU A 7 33.65 22.84 21.48
CA LEU A 7 32.26 22.85 21.03
C LEU A 7 31.64 21.47 21.30
N PRO A 8 30.35 21.38 21.73
CA PRO A 8 29.71 20.12 22.01
C PRO A 8 29.33 19.47 20.67
N VAL A 9 30.28 18.77 20.06
CA VAL A 9 30.02 17.91 18.89
C VAL A 9 29.21 16.65 19.29
N PHE A 10 29.16 16.36 20.59
CA PHE A 10 28.63 15.11 21.16
C PHE A 10 27.10 14.88 21.03
N PRO A 11 26.19 15.86 21.13
CA PRO A 11 24.74 15.60 21.01
C PRO A 11 24.21 15.77 19.58
N VAL A 12 24.98 16.34 18.65
CA VAL A 12 24.48 16.72 17.31
C VAL A 12 24.18 15.48 16.44
N LEU A 13 25.05 14.48 16.49
CA LEU A 13 24.89 13.24 15.71
C LEU A 13 23.68 12.39 16.15
N PRO A 14 23.45 12.09 17.45
CA PRO A 14 22.27 11.34 17.86
C PRO A 14 20.96 12.12 17.63
N VAL A 15 20.95 13.44 17.77
CA VAL A 15 19.78 14.28 17.45
C VAL A 15 19.47 14.25 15.96
N LEU A 16 20.49 14.30 15.09
CA LEU A 16 20.32 14.17 13.65
C LEU A 16 19.77 12.79 13.28
N MET A 17 20.26 11.71 13.89
CA MET A 17 19.74 10.35 13.65
C MET A 17 18.27 10.21 14.07
N LEU A 18 17.87 10.80 15.19
CA LEU A 18 16.47 10.83 15.62
C LEU A 18 15.58 11.64 14.66
N LEU A 19 16.10 12.76 14.14
CA LEU A 19 15.40 13.60 13.17
C LEU A 19 15.23 12.88 11.83
N LEU A 20 16.28 12.19 11.37
CA LEU A 20 16.26 11.37 10.16
C LEU A 20 15.32 10.17 10.34
N LEU A 21 15.29 9.52 11.50
CA LEU A 21 14.32 8.44 11.79
C LEU A 21 12.88 8.95 11.67
N ARG A 22 12.58 10.13 12.22
CA ARG A 22 11.26 10.77 12.07
C ARG A 22 10.93 11.17 10.63
N LEU A 23 11.93 11.61 9.87
CA LEU A 23 11.75 12.00 8.46
C LEU A 23 11.56 10.76 7.55
N CYS A 24 12.29 9.68 7.82
CA CYS A 24 12.23 8.42 7.09
C CYS A 24 10.96 7.61 7.37
N SER A 25 10.32 7.79 8.54
CA SER A 25 8.98 7.23 8.81
C SER A 25 7.84 7.96 8.08
N GLY A 26 8.16 9.05 7.37
CA GLY A 26 7.22 9.93 6.68
C GLY A 26 6.88 9.53 5.24
N THR A 27 7.24 8.34 4.77
CA THR A 27 6.67 7.82 3.51
C THR A 27 5.21 7.45 3.80
N SER A 28 4.31 8.43 3.75
CA SER A 28 2.89 8.22 4.00
C SER A 28 2.31 7.42 2.83
N PHE A 29 2.48 6.10 2.89
CA PHE A 29 1.77 5.19 2.01
C PHE A 29 0.27 5.39 2.29
N PRO A 30 -0.59 5.55 1.27
CA PRO A 30 -2.00 5.81 1.48
C PRO A 30 -2.61 4.72 2.35
N SER A 31 -3.40 5.11 3.35
CA SER A 31 -4.02 4.15 4.29
C SER A 31 -4.99 3.19 3.61
N ASN A 32 -5.51 3.57 2.44
CA ASN A 32 -6.38 2.76 1.61
C ASN A 32 -5.83 2.67 0.18
N ILE A 33 -5.73 1.46 -0.38
CA ILE A 33 -5.46 1.22 -1.80
C ILE A 33 -6.76 0.81 -2.47
N HIS A 34 -7.16 1.53 -3.51
CA HIS A 34 -8.32 1.17 -4.32
C HIS A 34 -7.93 0.18 -5.41
N ILE A 35 -8.52 -1.02 -5.41
CA ILE A 35 -8.23 -2.07 -6.39
C ILE A 35 -9.45 -2.27 -7.28
N GLY A 36 -9.31 -1.95 -8.56
CA GLY A 36 -10.30 -2.26 -9.58
C GLY A 36 -10.26 -3.73 -10.01
N GLY A 37 -11.37 -4.23 -10.56
CA GLY A 37 -11.43 -5.57 -11.14
C GLY A 37 -12.78 -5.86 -11.78
N LEU A 38 -12.79 -6.66 -12.84
CA LEU A 38 -14.01 -7.15 -13.48
C LEU A 38 -14.09 -8.65 -13.26
N PHE A 39 -15.19 -9.11 -12.66
CA PHE A 39 -15.42 -10.54 -12.44
C PHE A 39 -16.64 -10.99 -13.25
N PRO A 40 -16.63 -12.22 -13.80
CA PRO A 40 -17.83 -12.79 -14.36
C PRO A 40 -18.94 -12.90 -13.31
N SER A 41 -20.18 -12.71 -13.74
CA SER A 41 -21.36 -12.83 -12.89
C SER A 41 -21.46 -14.22 -12.27
N ALA A 42 -21.70 -14.27 -10.95
CA ALA A 42 -21.79 -15.52 -10.17
C ALA A 42 -20.54 -16.43 -10.29
N SER A 43 -19.36 -15.84 -10.40
CA SER A 43 -18.08 -16.55 -10.51
C SER A 43 -17.53 -17.01 -9.16
N HIS A 44 -16.88 -18.17 -9.15
CA HIS A 44 -16.20 -18.68 -7.95
C HIS A 44 -14.98 -17.82 -7.58
N GLU A 45 -14.37 -17.23 -8.60
CA GLU A 45 -13.20 -16.37 -8.54
C GLU A 45 -13.47 -15.12 -7.68
N TYR A 46 -14.68 -14.55 -7.76
CA TYR A 46 -15.08 -13.43 -6.91
C TYR A 46 -15.13 -13.83 -5.43
N GLU A 47 -15.64 -15.01 -5.12
CA GLU A 47 -15.72 -15.51 -3.74
C GLU A 47 -14.34 -15.79 -3.15
N VAL A 48 -13.43 -16.38 -3.95
CA VAL A 48 -12.02 -16.60 -3.55
C VAL A 48 -11.32 -15.26 -3.31
N PHE A 49 -11.55 -14.27 -4.18
CA PHE A 49 -10.99 -12.92 -4.00
C PHE A 49 -11.46 -12.29 -2.68
N ARG A 50 -12.75 -12.37 -2.36
CA ARG A 50 -13.30 -11.86 -1.10
C ARG A 50 -12.72 -12.58 0.12
N PHE A 51 -12.54 -13.89 0.03
CA PHE A 51 -11.91 -14.66 1.09
C PHE A 51 -10.48 -14.18 1.37
N ALA A 52 -9.66 -14.02 0.32
CA ALA A 52 -8.29 -13.53 0.45
C ALA A 52 -8.26 -12.09 1.01
N LEU A 53 -9.15 -11.22 0.52
CA LEU A 53 -9.28 -9.84 1.00
C LEU A 53 -9.62 -9.78 2.50
N ALA A 54 -10.47 -10.69 3.00
CA ALA A 54 -10.83 -10.76 4.42
C ALA A 54 -9.66 -11.18 5.32
N GLN A 55 -8.67 -11.90 4.78
CA GLN A 55 -7.45 -12.26 5.52
C GLN A 55 -6.47 -11.09 5.63
N GLN A 56 -6.51 -10.13 4.71
CA GLN A 56 -5.58 -9.00 4.70
C GLN A 56 -6.11 -7.82 5.54
N GLN A 57 -5.70 -7.76 6.80
CA GLN A 57 -6.05 -6.69 7.74
C GLN A 57 -4.93 -5.66 7.95
N ASP A 58 -3.77 -5.88 7.32
CA ASP A 58 -2.61 -5.00 7.46
C ASP A 58 -2.80 -3.66 6.73
N ILE A 59 -2.10 -2.63 7.20
CA ILE A 59 -2.03 -1.33 6.53
C ILE A 59 -0.97 -1.43 5.43
N PRO A 60 -1.27 -0.98 4.20
CA PRO A 60 -2.48 -0.26 3.78
C PRO A 60 -3.69 -1.17 3.50
N LYS A 61 -4.87 -0.71 3.88
CA LYS A 61 -6.13 -1.44 3.69
C LYS A 61 -6.49 -1.49 2.21
N LEU A 62 -6.85 -2.67 1.72
CA LEU A 62 -7.34 -2.81 0.36
C LEU A 62 -8.85 -2.50 0.29
N VAL A 63 -9.23 -1.65 -0.65
CA VAL A 63 -10.60 -1.22 -0.92
C VAL A 63 -10.97 -1.69 -2.33
N PRO A 64 -11.68 -2.82 -2.47
CA PRO A 64 -12.06 -3.31 -3.79
C PRO A 64 -13.11 -2.40 -4.44
N GLN A 65 -12.94 -2.12 -5.73
CA GLN A 65 -13.84 -1.40 -6.62
C GLN A 65 -14.14 -2.28 -7.82
N VAL A 66 -14.84 -3.38 -7.56
CA VAL A 66 -15.00 -4.48 -8.51
C VAL A 66 -16.42 -4.55 -9.04
N ASP A 67 -16.55 -4.73 -10.35
CA ASP A 67 -17.83 -4.85 -11.04
C ASP A 67 -18.04 -6.28 -11.54
N MET A 68 -19.26 -6.79 -11.34
CA MET A 68 -19.68 -8.07 -11.90
C MET A 68 -20.21 -7.84 -13.31
N VAL A 69 -19.67 -8.56 -14.29
CA VAL A 69 -20.00 -8.42 -15.70
C VAL A 69 -20.41 -9.77 -16.29
N ASP A 70 -21.25 -9.76 -17.33
CA ASP A 70 -21.49 -10.96 -18.12
C ASP A 70 -20.39 -11.07 -19.18
N THR A 71 -19.39 -11.91 -18.92
CA THR A 71 -18.30 -12.18 -19.88
C THR A 71 -18.69 -13.21 -20.94
N GLY A 72 -19.82 -13.91 -20.77
CA GLY A 72 -20.24 -15.01 -21.64
C GLY A 72 -20.62 -14.57 -23.04
N SER A 73 -21.08 -13.32 -23.20
CA SER A 73 -21.43 -12.73 -24.50
C SER A 73 -20.33 -11.87 -25.12
N SER A 74 -19.19 -11.67 -24.44
CA SER A 74 -18.26 -10.58 -24.78
C SER A 74 -17.04 -11.00 -25.62
N PHE A 75 -16.77 -12.29 -25.77
CA PHE A 75 -15.60 -12.81 -26.53
C PHE A 75 -15.97 -13.85 -27.59
N ALA A 76 -17.22 -13.88 -28.06
CA ALA A 76 -17.58 -14.66 -29.24
C ALA A 76 -16.86 -14.05 -30.47
N MET A 77 -15.60 -14.44 -30.65
CA MET A 77 -14.84 -14.24 -31.88
C MET A 77 -15.53 -15.10 -32.93
N THR A 78 -16.46 -14.50 -33.67
CA THR A 78 -17.08 -15.13 -34.83
C THR A 78 -15.98 -15.33 -35.87
N TYR A 79 -15.36 -16.51 -35.90
CA TYR A 79 -14.60 -16.94 -37.06
C TYR A 79 -15.61 -17.06 -38.21
N ALA A 80 -15.64 -16.03 -39.05
CA ALA A 80 -16.34 -16.03 -40.33
C ALA A 80 -15.46 -16.63 -41.43
#